data_AF-A0AAE0IWS9-F1
#
_entry.id   AF-A0AAE0IWS9-F1
#
_cell.length_a   1.000
_cell.length_b   1.000
_cell.length_c   1.000
_cell.angle_alpha   90.00
_cell.angle_beta   90.00
_cell.angle_gamma   90.00
#
_symmetry.space_group_name_H-M   'P 1'
#
loop_
_entity.id
_entity.type
_entity.pdbx_description
1 polymer ?
#
loop_
_entity_poly.entity_id
_entity_poly.type
_entity_poly.pdbx_seq_one_letter_code
_entity_poly.pdbx_strand_id
1 'polypeptide(L)'
;MSAKEEARPSSPAKFAAKALSLLRGKSPAPRWPDAEQSLGESITSTVELKSRVWVAKGPALEIFETDIRPRIIAHLANMDVQQEEEPVFLRLYMMGKSPEMAQPTVMVCCVNKAVRLAWRDTIERSCLLGDYPGFCLGHSPKMLEAPSLAGLIMGRGSALEVANPDDLGGNGSGSVGAEGSSGGTQPTRVVQ
;
A
#
# COMPACT_ATOMS: atom_id res chain seq x y z
N MET A 1 55.67 -22.60 -45.57
CA MET A 1 54.32 -23.14 -45.34
C MET A 1 53.76 -22.48 -44.11
N SER A 2 52.62 -21.79 -44.28
CA SER A 2 51.54 -21.47 -43.31
C SER A 2 51.90 -20.86 -41.94
N ALA A 3 51.18 -19.89 -41.39
CA ALA A 3 50.14 -18.97 -41.83
C ALA A 3 50.02 -17.92 -40.72
N LYS A 4 49.55 -16.74 -41.12
CA LYS A 4 49.17 -15.61 -40.29
C LYS A 4 47.86 -15.95 -39.54
N GLU A 5 47.77 -15.72 -38.23
CA GLU A 5 46.47 -15.47 -37.59
C GLU A 5 46.59 -14.38 -36.53
N GLU A 6 45.59 -13.52 -36.57
CA GLU A 6 45.45 -12.19 -36.01
C GLU A 6 44.33 -12.25 -34.95
N ALA A 7 44.37 -11.30 -34.01
CA ALA A 7 43.25 -10.79 -33.22
C ALA A 7 42.65 -11.65 -32.08
N ARG A 8 42.78 -11.16 -30.84
CA ARG A 8 41.74 -10.34 -30.15
C ARG A 8 42.10 -10.16 -28.66
N PRO A 9 42.32 -8.95 -28.14
CA PRO A 9 42.21 -8.71 -26.71
C PRO A 9 40.72 -8.72 -26.31
N SER A 10 40.34 -9.63 -25.42
CA SER A 10 38.99 -9.73 -24.85
C SER A 10 38.68 -8.50 -23.97
N SER A 11 37.93 -7.56 -24.57
CA SER A 11 37.11 -6.48 -24.01
C SER A 11 37.07 -6.29 -22.48
N PRO A 12 37.47 -5.12 -21.95
CA PRO A 12 37.15 -4.70 -20.59
C PRO A 12 35.82 -3.94 -20.59
N ALA A 13 34.72 -4.67 -20.39
CA ALA A 13 33.38 -4.09 -20.31
C ALA A 13 32.69 -4.49 -18.99
N LYS A 14 33.22 -4.02 -17.85
CA LYS A 14 32.41 -3.87 -16.63
C LYS A 14 31.93 -2.42 -16.60
N PHE A 15 30.92 -2.15 -17.42
CA PHE A 15 30.29 -0.84 -17.52
C PHE A 15 29.73 -0.45 -16.15
N ALA A 16 30.20 0.71 -15.69
CA ALA A 16 29.66 1.47 -14.60
C ALA A 16 28.20 1.85 -14.89
N ALA A 17 27.25 1.06 -14.41
CA ALA A 17 25.85 1.48 -14.30
C ALA A 17 25.64 2.18 -12.95
N LYS A 18 26.33 3.30 -12.73
CA LYS A 18 26.16 4.09 -11.50
C LYS A 18 26.44 5.58 -11.71
N ALA A 19 25.92 6.17 -12.79
CA ALA A 19 26.00 7.61 -12.99
C ALA A 19 25.03 8.12 -14.08
N LEU A 20 23.72 8.12 -13.83
CA LEU A 20 22.77 8.95 -14.60
C LEU A 20 21.52 9.39 -13.80
N SER A 21 21.58 9.45 -12.47
CA SER A 21 20.43 9.90 -11.66
C SER A 21 20.69 11.19 -10.86
N LEU A 22 21.81 11.89 -11.10
CA LEU A 22 22.25 13.02 -10.26
C LEU A 22 21.93 14.42 -10.81
N LEU A 23 21.13 14.56 -11.90
CA LEU A 23 20.84 15.88 -12.48
C LEU A 23 19.36 16.21 -12.71
N ARG A 24 18.42 15.43 -12.16
CA ARG A 24 17.09 15.97 -11.86
C ARG A 24 17.05 16.28 -10.38
N GLY A 25 17.15 17.56 -10.03
CA GLY A 25 16.65 18.03 -8.75
C GLY A 25 15.28 17.41 -8.54
N LYS A 26 15.11 16.67 -7.43
CA LYS A 26 13.84 16.01 -7.10
C LYS A 26 12.88 17.15 -6.75
N SER A 27 12.26 17.75 -7.78
CA SER A 27 11.16 18.68 -7.58
C SER A 27 10.16 17.98 -6.67
N PRO A 28 9.67 18.63 -5.61
CA PRO A 28 8.72 18.01 -4.71
C PRO A 28 7.59 17.43 -5.56
N ALA A 29 7.18 16.19 -5.26
CA ALA A 29 6.09 15.55 -5.96
C ALA A 29 4.90 16.53 -5.98
N PRO A 30 4.24 16.70 -7.13
CA PRO A 30 3.10 17.60 -7.22
C PRO A 30 2.08 17.22 -6.14
N ARG A 31 1.44 18.23 -5.56
CA ARG A 31 0.44 18.00 -4.52
C ARG A 31 -0.72 17.21 -5.11
N TRP A 32 -1.25 16.29 -4.32
CA TRP A 32 -2.48 15.59 -4.67
C TRP A 32 -3.64 16.59 -4.68
N PRO A 33 -4.42 16.70 -5.78
CA PRO A 33 -5.53 17.64 -5.86
C PRO A 33 -6.63 17.24 -4.86
N ASP A 34 -7.26 18.25 -4.26
CA ASP A 34 -8.44 18.09 -3.37
C ASP A 34 -8.27 16.95 -2.35
N ALA A 35 -7.13 16.95 -1.65
CA ALA A 35 -6.73 15.83 -0.80
C ALA A 35 -7.79 15.39 0.22
N GLU A 36 -8.57 16.33 0.73
CA GLU A 36 -9.67 16.10 1.67
C GLU A 36 -10.73 15.12 1.13
N GLN A 37 -11.01 15.13 -0.17
CA GLN A 37 -11.95 14.19 -0.79
C GLN A 37 -11.42 12.75 -0.80
N SER A 38 -10.10 12.59 -0.62
CA SER A 38 -9.43 11.30 -0.55
C SER A 38 -9.15 10.83 0.88
N LEU A 39 -9.51 11.63 1.90
CA LEU A 39 -9.27 11.33 3.30
C LEU A 39 -10.46 10.61 3.93
N GLY A 40 -10.17 9.48 4.57
CA GLY A 40 -11.06 8.79 5.48
C GLY A 40 -10.74 9.09 6.95
N GLU A 41 -11.01 8.09 7.79
CA GLU A 41 -10.73 8.16 9.22
C GLU A 41 -9.23 8.28 9.48
N SER A 42 -8.88 9.08 10.50
CA SER A 42 -7.51 9.18 10.96
C SER A 42 -7.08 7.87 11.59
N ILE A 43 -5.91 7.39 11.20
CA ILE A 43 -5.30 6.18 11.76
C ILE A 43 -4.36 6.59 12.87
N THR A 44 -4.62 6.13 14.09
CA THR A 44 -3.62 6.17 15.16
C THR A 44 -2.54 5.16 14.85
N SER A 45 -1.48 5.60 14.18
CA SER A 45 -0.42 4.69 13.76
C SER A 45 0.33 4.14 14.97
N THR A 46 0.48 2.81 14.99
CA THR A 46 1.32 2.10 15.95
C THR A 46 2.82 2.37 15.73
N VAL A 47 3.19 2.88 14.55
CA VAL A 47 4.57 3.21 14.20
C VAL A 47 4.77 4.72 14.37
N GLU A 48 5.89 5.13 14.95
CA GLU A 48 6.23 6.54 15.09
C GLU A 48 6.56 7.14 13.72
N LEU A 49 5.53 7.69 13.09
CA LEU A 49 5.61 8.35 11.79
C LEU A 49 5.69 9.86 11.99
N LYS A 50 6.54 10.53 11.21
CA LYS A 50 6.65 12.01 11.20
C LYS A 50 5.42 12.71 10.59
N SER A 51 4.47 11.93 10.10
CA SER A 51 3.27 12.38 9.38
C SER A 51 2.05 11.71 9.97
N ARG A 52 0.93 12.41 9.92
CA ARG A 52 -0.39 11.83 10.18
C ARG A 52 -0.77 10.91 9.02
N VAL A 53 -1.63 9.95 9.33
CA VAL A 53 -2.05 8.90 8.41
C VAL A 53 -3.57 8.80 8.46
N TRP A 54 -4.18 8.65 7.30
CA TRP A 54 -5.61 8.42 7.17
C TRP A 54 -5.87 7.23 6.26
N VAL A 55 -6.99 6.57 6.50
CA VAL A 55 -7.54 5.60 5.54
C VAL A 55 -7.77 6.33 4.23
N ALA A 56 -7.31 5.76 3.11
CA ALA A 56 -7.61 6.33 1.80
C ALA A 56 -9.07 6.08 1.42
N LYS A 57 -9.73 7.09 0.86
CA LYS A 57 -11.08 7.02 0.29
C LYS A 57 -11.11 7.79 -1.05
N GLY A 58 -12.28 7.85 -1.68
CA GLY A 58 -12.53 8.75 -2.81
C GLY A 58 -11.58 8.57 -4.00
N PRO A 59 -11.21 9.66 -4.70
CA PRO A 59 -10.46 9.60 -5.96
C PRO A 59 -9.13 8.85 -5.87
N ALA A 60 -8.38 9.03 -4.78
CA ALA A 60 -7.11 8.33 -4.60
C ALA A 60 -7.29 6.81 -4.49
N LEU A 61 -8.31 6.37 -3.74
CA LEU A 61 -8.61 4.95 -3.59
C LEU A 61 -9.11 4.35 -4.91
N GLU A 62 -9.98 5.06 -5.62
CA GLU A 62 -10.50 4.63 -6.91
C GLU A 62 -9.38 4.38 -7.93
N ILE A 63 -8.47 5.34 -8.11
CA ILE A 63 -7.31 5.21 -9.01
C ILE A 63 -6.40 4.05 -8.58
N PHE A 64 -6.20 3.88 -7.27
CA PHE A 64 -5.40 2.78 -6.78
C PHE A 64 -6.02 1.41 -7.08
N GLU A 65 -7.31 1.25 -6.79
CA GLU A 65 -8.00 -0.03 -6.93
C GLU A 65 -8.21 -0.42 -8.39
N THR A 66 -8.54 0.55 -9.25
CA THR A 66 -8.90 0.32 -10.66
C THR A 66 -7.69 0.22 -11.58
N ASP A 67 -6.59 0.93 -11.30
CA ASP A 67 -5.48 1.03 -12.26
C ASP A 67 -4.12 0.65 -11.64
N ILE A 68 -3.72 1.30 -10.54
CA ILE A 68 -2.36 1.12 -9.99
C ILE A 68 -2.17 -0.30 -9.41
N ARG A 69 -3.09 -0.77 -8.57
CA ARG A 69 -2.94 -2.06 -7.89
C ARG A 69 -2.91 -3.23 -8.88
N PRO A 70 -3.82 -3.34 -9.88
CA PRO A 70 -3.73 -4.39 -10.89
C PRO A 70 -2.40 -4.38 -11.64
N ARG A 71 -1.89 -3.21 -12.03
CA ARG A 71 -0.59 -3.09 -12.72
C ARG A 71 0.57 -3.53 -11.84
N ILE A 72 0.58 -3.15 -10.57
CA ILE A 72 1.61 -3.59 -9.62
C ILE A 72 1.56 -5.12 -9.46
N ILE A 73 0.38 -5.69 -9.25
CA ILE A 73 0.22 -7.15 -9.10
C ILE A 73 0.71 -7.88 -10.36
N ALA A 74 0.30 -7.43 -11.55
CA ALA A 74 0.73 -8.01 -12.81
C ALA A 74 2.25 -7.90 -13.02
N HIS A 75 2.86 -6.78 -12.60
CA HIS A 75 4.31 -6.61 -12.70
C HIS A 75 5.07 -7.55 -11.75
N LEU A 76 4.55 -7.74 -10.54
CA LEU A 76 5.17 -8.57 -9.51
C LEU A 76 4.94 -10.07 -9.70
N ALA A 77 3.86 -10.48 -10.38
CA ALA A 77 3.59 -11.88 -10.72
C ALA A 77 4.71 -12.52 -11.56
N ASN A 78 5.50 -11.70 -12.25
CA ASN A 78 6.64 -12.14 -13.07
C ASN A 78 7.96 -12.18 -12.28
N MET A 79 7.96 -11.84 -10.99
CA MET A 79 9.15 -11.88 -10.17
C MET A 79 9.36 -13.27 -9.57
N ASP A 80 10.52 -13.85 -9.86
CA ASP A 80 11.03 -15.07 -9.25
C ASP A 80 11.61 -14.79 -7.83
N VAL A 81 10.95 -13.92 -7.06
CA VAL A 81 11.29 -13.75 -5.64
C VAL A 81 10.70 -14.95 -4.95
N GLN A 82 11.53 -15.73 -4.26
CA GLN A 82 11.13 -16.83 -3.39
C GLN A 82 10.01 -16.37 -2.45
N GLN A 83 8.76 -16.50 -2.90
CA GLN A 83 7.55 -16.00 -2.23
C GLN A 83 7.05 -17.00 -1.19
N GLU A 84 7.88 -17.97 -0.80
CA GLU A 84 7.33 -19.26 -0.41
C GLU A 84 6.68 -19.31 0.98
N GLU A 85 6.78 -18.31 1.85
CA GLU A 85 6.13 -18.44 3.18
C GLU A 85 5.49 -17.18 3.79
N GLU A 86 5.87 -15.96 3.39
CA GLU A 86 5.38 -14.75 4.06
C GLU A 86 4.43 -13.89 3.21
N PRO A 87 3.23 -13.55 3.74
CA PRO A 87 2.28 -12.74 3.00
C PRO A 87 2.79 -11.29 2.84
N VAL A 88 2.72 -10.81 1.61
CA VAL A 88 2.95 -9.39 1.26
C VAL A 88 1.62 -8.73 0.96
N PHE A 89 1.38 -7.56 1.55
CA PHE A 89 0.16 -6.78 1.35
C PHE A 89 0.50 -5.45 0.67
N LEU A 90 -0.35 -5.04 -0.26
CA LEU A 90 -0.34 -3.70 -0.85
C LEU A 90 -1.53 -2.93 -0.29
N ARG A 91 -1.25 -1.78 0.36
CA ARG A 91 -2.25 -0.90 0.95
C ARG A 91 -2.08 0.52 0.45
N LEU A 92 -3.17 1.27 0.37
CA LEU A 92 -3.12 2.70 0.12
C LEU A 92 -3.48 3.45 1.41
N TYR A 93 -2.66 4.44 1.75
CA TYR A 93 -2.96 5.40 2.80
C TYR A 93 -2.81 6.82 2.29
N MET A 94 -3.52 7.75 2.91
CA MET A 94 -3.21 9.17 2.75
C MET A 94 -2.25 9.57 3.88
N MET A 95 -1.15 10.24 3.54
CA MET A 95 -0.10 10.58 4.50
C MET A 95 0.35 12.03 4.34
N GLY A 96 0.45 12.78 5.45
CA GLY A 96 0.81 14.20 5.41
C GLY A 96 0.92 14.84 6.80
N LYS A 97 1.47 16.05 6.90
CA LYS A 97 1.52 16.78 8.18
C LYS A 97 0.14 17.36 8.58
N SER A 98 -0.68 17.66 7.58
CA SER A 98 -2.04 18.16 7.68
C SER A 98 -2.92 17.54 6.57
N PRO A 99 -4.25 17.56 6.70
CA PRO A 99 -5.18 17.04 5.69
C PRO A 99 -4.91 17.57 4.28
N GLU A 100 -4.72 18.89 4.13
CA GLU A 100 -4.49 19.53 2.84
C GLU A 100 -3.12 19.22 2.22
N MET A 101 -2.18 18.67 3.00
CA MET A 101 -0.87 18.21 2.52
C MET A 101 -0.78 16.70 2.40
N ALA A 102 -1.89 15.98 2.58
CA ALA A 102 -1.89 14.53 2.49
C ALA A 102 -1.68 14.07 1.04
N GLN A 103 -0.83 13.06 0.86
CA GLN A 103 -0.56 12.44 -0.43
C GLN A 103 -0.92 10.95 -0.39
N PRO A 104 -1.47 10.40 -1.49
CA PRO A 104 -1.71 8.98 -1.59
C PRO A 104 -0.39 8.22 -1.62
N THR A 105 -0.23 7.28 -0.72
CA THR A 105 0.99 6.50 -0.53
C THR A 105 0.67 5.02 -0.62
N VAL A 106 1.19 4.37 -1.67
CA VAL A 106 1.16 2.91 -1.80
C VAL A 106 2.19 2.33 -0.84
N MET A 107 1.73 1.49 0.08
CA MET A 107 2.53 0.90 1.13
C MET A 107 2.69 -0.59 0.89
N VAL A 108 3.94 -1.04 0.77
CA VAL A 108 4.28 -2.47 0.77
C VAL A 108 4.43 -2.94 2.22
N CYS A 109 3.55 -3.83 2.64
CA CYS A 109 3.47 -4.34 4.01
C CYS A 109 3.86 -5.82 4.05
N CYS A 110 4.96 -6.14 4.72
CA CYS A 110 5.43 -7.52 4.91
C CYS A 110 6.40 -7.57 6.09
N VAL A 111 6.35 -8.61 6.92
CA VAL A 111 7.20 -8.72 8.11
C VAL A 111 8.68 -8.86 7.70
N ASN A 112 8.97 -9.74 6.74
CA ASN A 112 10.29 -9.90 6.17
C ASN A 112 10.78 -8.63 5.45
N LYS A 113 11.83 -8.03 6.03
CA LYS A 113 12.45 -6.80 5.50
C LYS A 113 13.05 -6.98 4.11
N ALA A 114 13.67 -8.12 3.82
CA ALA A 114 14.29 -8.37 2.53
C ALA A 114 13.25 -8.45 1.42
N VAL A 115 12.17 -9.22 1.64
CA VAL A 115 11.05 -9.35 0.69
C VAL A 115 10.37 -7.99 0.48
N ARG A 116 10.04 -7.29 1.57
CA ARG A 116 9.40 -5.97 1.51
C ARG A 116 10.20 -4.94 0.71
N LEU A 117 11.52 -4.88 0.93
CA LEU A 117 12.39 -3.96 0.20
C LEU A 117 12.53 -4.39 -1.26
N ALA A 118 12.66 -5.68 -1.55
CA ALA A 118 12.73 -6.18 -2.93
C ALA A 118 11.47 -5.81 -3.74
N TRP A 119 10.29 -5.95 -3.13
CA TRP A 119 9.01 -5.54 -3.73
C TRP A 119 8.97 -4.03 -3.96
N ARG A 120 9.26 -3.23 -2.93
CA ARG A 120 9.29 -1.76 -3.02
C ARG A 120 10.24 -1.31 -4.13
N ASP A 121 11.47 -1.81 -4.13
CA ASP A 121 12.52 -1.41 -5.07
C ASP A 121 12.18 -1.85 -6.50
N THR A 122 11.40 -2.92 -6.66
CA THR A 122 10.94 -3.35 -7.99
C THR A 122 9.81 -2.48 -8.51
N ILE A 123 8.85 -2.11 -7.66
CA ILE A 123 7.82 -1.11 -8.01
C ILE A 123 8.46 0.24 -8.31
N GLU A 124 9.48 0.65 -7.56
CA GLU A 124 10.19 1.91 -7.79
C GLU A 124 10.93 1.91 -9.13
N ARG A 125 11.61 0.80 -9.47
CA ARG A 125 12.37 0.67 -10.74
C ARG A 125 11.49 0.53 -11.98
N SER A 126 10.26 0.02 -11.83
CA SER A 126 9.33 -0.10 -12.95
C SER A 126 8.71 1.23 -13.38
N CYS A 127 8.90 2.29 -12.58
CA CYS A 127 8.33 3.62 -12.81
C CYS A 127 6.79 3.62 -12.93
N LEU A 128 6.09 2.58 -12.46
CA LEU A 128 4.63 2.45 -12.58
C LEU A 128 3.87 3.63 -11.94
N LEU A 129 4.39 4.17 -10.84
CA LEU A 129 3.80 5.34 -10.18
C LEU A 129 4.17 6.67 -10.85
N GLY A 130 5.08 6.65 -11.83
CA GLY A 130 5.49 7.84 -12.57
C GLY A 130 4.37 8.44 -13.42
N ASP A 131 3.40 7.62 -13.83
CA ASP A 131 2.20 8.05 -14.56
C ASP A 131 1.16 8.73 -13.65
N TYR A 132 1.33 8.63 -12.33
CA TYR A 132 0.38 9.12 -11.32
C TYR A 132 1.03 10.19 -10.44
N PRO A 133 1.14 11.44 -10.93
CA PRO A 133 1.73 12.53 -10.15
C PRO A 133 1.03 12.68 -8.79
N GLY A 134 1.82 12.71 -7.72
CA GLY A 134 1.33 12.84 -6.35
C GLY A 134 1.20 11.51 -5.60
N PHE A 135 1.21 10.36 -6.29
CA PHE A 135 1.34 9.06 -5.64
C PHE A 135 2.77 8.83 -5.16
N CYS A 136 2.88 8.40 -3.91
CA CYS A 136 4.12 8.05 -3.25
C CYS A 136 4.22 6.53 -3.04
N LEU A 137 5.44 6.06 -2.81
CA LEU A 137 5.73 4.67 -2.47
C LEU A 137 6.41 4.59 -1.11
N GLY A 138 5.93 3.68 -0.27
CA GLY A 138 6.48 3.42 1.05
C GLY A 138 6.50 1.93 1.37
N HIS A 139 7.06 1.60 2.53
CA HIS A 139 7.03 0.25 3.06
C HIS A 139 6.90 0.22 4.59
N SER A 140 6.26 -0.82 5.14
CA SER A 140 6.12 -1.02 6.58
C SER A 140 6.17 -2.51 6.96
N PRO A 141 6.70 -2.90 8.14
CA PRO A 141 6.64 -4.28 8.59
C PRO A 141 5.21 -4.77 8.89
N LYS A 142 4.26 -3.86 9.12
CA LYS A 142 2.86 -4.14 9.46
C LYS A 142 1.94 -3.11 8.80
N MET A 143 0.67 -3.47 8.63
CA MET A 143 -0.38 -2.52 8.23
C MET A 143 -0.51 -1.41 9.29
N LEU A 144 -0.82 -0.18 8.86
CA LEU A 144 -0.82 0.98 9.76
C LEU A 144 -2.05 1.04 10.66
N GLU A 145 -3.16 0.43 10.24
CA GLU A 145 -4.41 0.26 11.00
C GLU A 145 -4.36 -0.85 12.04
N ALA A 146 -3.29 -1.66 12.06
CA ALA A 146 -3.16 -2.74 13.02
C ALA A 146 -3.03 -2.14 14.44
N PRO A 147 -3.93 -2.50 15.38
CA PRO A 147 -3.86 -1.99 16.74
C PRO A 147 -2.52 -2.36 17.36
N SER A 148 -1.91 -1.39 18.05
CA SER A 148 -0.73 -1.65 18.85
C SER A 148 -1.05 -2.73 19.88
N LEU A 149 -0.21 -3.76 19.98
CA LEU A 149 -0.28 -4.70 21.11
C LEU A 149 -0.24 -3.94 22.44
N ALA A 150 0.46 -2.80 22.51
CA ALA A 150 0.46 -1.94 23.70
C ALA A 150 -0.93 -1.31 23.97
N GLY A 151 -1.69 -0.95 22.94
CA GLY A 151 -3.06 -0.46 23.07
C GLY A 151 -4.05 -1.55 23.51
N LEU A 152 -3.84 -2.79 23.06
CA LEU A 152 -4.63 -3.95 23.48
C LEU A 152 -4.32 -4.38 24.92
N ILE A 153 -3.04 -4.27 25.34
CA ILE A 153 -2.59 -4.56 26.70
C ILE A 153 -3.06 -3.47 27.69
N MET A 154 -3.18 -2.21 27.25
CA MET A 154 -3.62 -1.09 28.09
C MET A 154 -5.15 -0.89 28.11
N GLY A 155 -5.91 -1.59 27.24
CA GLY A 155 -7.35 -1.41 27.02
C GLY A 155 -8.29 -2.43 27.67
N ARG A 156 -7.84 -3.32 28.57
CA ARG A 156 -8.76 -4.15 29.38
C ARG A 156 -9.16 -3.43 30.66
N GLY A 157 -10.00 -2.41 30.52
CA GLY A 157 -10.66 -1.73 31.63
C GLY A 157 -11.89 -0.98 31.15
N SER A 158 -13.06 -1.60 31.33
CA SER A 158 -14.44 -1.08 31.13
C SER A 158 -14.84 -0.81 29.66
N ALA A 159 -15.96 -1.29 29.11
CA ALA A 159 -17.14 -1.94 29.66
C ALA A 159 -17.77 -2.85 28.57
N LEU A 160 -17.93 -4.13 28.88
CA LEU A 160 -19.02 -4.93 28.33
C LEU A 160 -20.06 -4.95 29.43
N GLU A 161 -20.97 -3.98 29.44
CA GLU A 161 -22.23 -4.14 30.16
C GLU A 161 -23.36 -4.12 29.15
N VAL A 162 -24.00 -5.28 29.08
CA VAL A 162 -25.10 -5.67 28.22
C VAL A 162 -26.35 -4.97 28.74
N ALA A 163 -26.81 -3.93 28.05
CA ALA A 163 -28.18 -3.48 28.20
C ALA A 163 -29.05 -4.41 27.35
N ASN A 164 -29.71 -5.37 28.00
CA ASN A 164 -30.82 -6.13 27.44
C ASN A 164 -32.04 -5.19 27.31
N PRO A 165 -32.63 -5.01 26.12
CA PRO A 165 -33.93 -4.37 25.98
C PRO A 165 -35.01 -5.46 25.81
N ASP A 166 -35.41 -6.10 26.91
CA ASP A 166 -36.64 -6.89 26.97
C ASP A 166 -37.61 -6.22 27.95
N ASP A 167 -38.21 -5.11 27.52
CA ASP A 167 -39.49 -4.69 28.08
C ASP A 167 -40.31 -3.90 27.04
N LEU A 168 -41.61 -4.19 27.01
CA LEU A 168 -42.70 -3.52 26.30
C LEU A 168 -42.97 -3.90 24.82
N GLY A 169 -43.63 -5.06 24.67
CA GLY A 169 -44.98 -5.20 24.12
C GLY A 169 -45.46 -4.35 22.92
N GLY A 170 -46.03 -5.06 21.92
CA GLY A 170 -47.28 -4.60 21.29
C GLY A 170 -47.26 -4.37 19.77
N ASN A 171 -47.84 -5.35 19.06
CA ASN A 171 -48.73 -5.23 17.90
C ASN A 171 -48.29 -4.48 16.62
N GLY A 172 -48.39 -5.16 15.47
CA GLY A 172 -48.53 -4.47 14.18
C GLY A 172 -48.13 -5.28 12.96
N SER A 173 -49.14 -5.79 12.26
CA SER A 173 -49.13 -6.42 10.94
C SER A 173 -48.37 -5.64 9.85
N GLY A 174 -47.77 -6.33 8.87
CA GLY A 174 -47.46 -5.71 7.58
C GLY A 174 -46.35 -6.36 6.73
N SER A 175 -46.75 -7.28 5.85
CA SER A 175 -46.33 -7.45 4.44
C SER A 175 -44.86 -7.26 3.98
N VAL A 176 -44.33 -8.36 3.45
CA VAL A 176 -43.53 -8.58 2.21
C VAL A 176 -42.81 -7.40 1.52
N GLY A 177 -41.53 -7.62 1.17
CA GLY A 177 -40.85 -6.87 0.10
C GLY A 177 -39.32 -6.94 0.09
N ALA A 178 -38.80 -7.72 -0.86
CA ALA A 178 -37.57 -7.52 -1.65
C ALA A 178 -36.18 -7.25 -1.00
N GLU A 179 -35.28 -8.22 -1.25
CA GLU A 179 -33.96 -8.08 -1.91
C GLU A 179 -33.06 -6.88 -1.59
N GLY A 180 -31.85 -7.18 -1.10
CA GLY A 180 -30.78 -6.20 -0.94
C GLY A 180 -29.44 -6.85 -0.64
N SER A 181 -28.76 -7.26 -1.71
CA SER A 181 -27.38 -7.76 -1.73
C SER A 181 -26.40 -6.81 -1.04
N SER A 182 -25.58 -7.32 -0.12
CA SER A 182 -24.36 -6.63 0.32
C SER A 182 -23.26 -7.64 0.58
N GLY A 183 -22.49 -7.90 -0.48
CA GLY A 183 -21.23 -8.64 -0.39
C GLY A 183 -20.23 -7.82 0.41
N GLY A 184 -19.90 -8.29 1.61
CA GLY A 184 -18.78 -7.80 2.38
C GLY A 184 -17.48 -8.07 1.61
N THR A 185 -16.78 -7.01 1.21
CA THR A 185 -15.44 -7.11 0.66
C THR A 185 -14.50 -7.59 1.77
N GLN A 186 -14.18 -8.89 1.72
CA GLN A 186 -13.12 -9.47 2.51
C GLN A 186 -11.75 -8.98 2.00
N PRO A 187 -10.75 -8.79 2.89
CA PRO A 187 -9.39 -8.53 2.45
C PRO A 187 -8.86 -9.76 1.71
N THR A 188 -8.66 -9.63 0.39
CA THR A 188 -8.08 -10.70 -0.42
C THR A 188 -6.61 -10.85 -0.08
N ARG A 189 -6.29 -11.96 0.57
CA ARG A 189 -4.93 -12.46 0.73
C ARG A 189 -4.43 -12.88 -0.66
N VAL A 190 -3.37 -12.24 -1.15
CA VAL A 190 -2.66 -12.77 -2.32
C VAL A 190 -1.84 -13.95 -1.80
N VAL A 191 -2.36 -15.15 -2.03
CA VAL A 191 -1.64 -16.41 -1.87
C VAL A 191 -1.41 -16.90 -3.29
N GLN A 192 -0.16 -17.14 -3.65
CA GLN A 192 0.17 -17.90 -4.83
C GLN A 192 0.36 -19.36 -4.43
#